data_AF-A0A436QY40-F1
#
_entry.id   AF-A0A436QY40-F1
#
_cell.length_a   1.000
_cell.length_b   1.000
_cell.length_c   1.000
_cell.angle_alpha   90.00
_cell.angle_beta   90.00
_cell.angle_gamma   90.00
#
_symmetry.space_group_name_H-M   'P 1'
#
loop_
_entity.id
_entity.type
_entity.pdbx_description
1 polymer ?
#
loop_
_entity_poly.entity_id
_entity_poly.type
_entity_poly.pdbx_seq_one_letter_code
_entity_poly.pdbx_strand_id
1 'polypeptide(L)'
;MTFSDAVLLFLAGFASGAANAVAGGGTFLTFGAMTLVGLPPIVANATSSVTQLPGYITSTLAYWTDIRYFWRGALLLCLISALGALAGSLILL
;
A
#
# COMPACT_ATOMS: atom_id res chain seq x y z
N MET A 1 11.17 17.38 10.64
CA MET A 1 11.73 16.04 10.36
C MET A 1 13.07 15.95 11.05
N THR A 2 13.10 15.27 12.18
CA THR A 2 14.33 14.92 12.90
C THR A 2 14.98 13.71 12.25
N PHE A 3 16.26 13.46 12.52
CA PHE A 3 16.94 12.26 12.00
C PHE A 3 16.26 10.96 12.49
N SER A 4 15.72 10.97 13.71
CA SER A 4 14.93 9.86 14.26
C SER A 4 13.66 9.58 13.45
N ASP A 5 12.97 10.61 12.97
CA ASP A 5 11.76 10.43 12.14
C ASP A 5 12.11 9.75 10.83
N ALA A 6 13.23 10.12 10.21
CA ALA A 6 13.68 9.52 8.95
C ALA A 6 14.01 8.03 9.12
N VAL A 7 14.71 7.66 10.21
CA VAL A 7 15.01 6.26 10.52
C VAL A 7 13.74 5.47 10.80
N LEU A 8 12.80 6.03 11.56
CA LEU A 8 11.51 5.40 11.86
C LEU A 8 10.71 5.15 10.57
N LEU A 9 10.57 6.16 9.72
CA LEU A 9 9.84 6.06 8.44
C LEU A 9 10.51 5.06 7.49
N PHE A 10 11.84 5.01 7.45
CA PHE A 10 12.57 4.04 6.64
C PHE A 10 12.30 2.60 7.09
N LEU A 11 12.43 2.33 8.40
CA LEU A 11 12.17 1.00 8.96
C LEU A 11 10.70 0.60 8.81
N ALA A 12 9.77 1.53 9.04
CA ALA A 12 8.34 1.28 8.83
C ALA A 12 8.01 0.99 7.37
N GLY A 13 8.62 1.72 6.43
CA GLY A 13 8.48 1.47 4.99
C GLY A 13 9.02 0.11 4.58
N PHE A 14 10.21 -0.26 5.07
CA PHE A 14 10.82 -1.56 4.80
C PHE A 14 9.96 -2.71 5.37
N ALA A 15 9.56 -2.63 6.63
CA ALA A 15 8.71 -3.63 7.28
C ALA A 15 7.33 -3.72 6.63
N SER A 16 6.73 -2.60 6.24
CA SER A 16 5.48 -2.56 5.47
C SER A 16 5.61 -3.29 4.14
N GLY A 17 6.72 -3.10 3.42
CA GLY A 17 6.98 -3.79 2.16
C GLY A 17 7.03 -5.31 2.35
N ALA A 18 7.79 -5.77 3.35
CA ALA A 18 7.88 -7.19 3.70
C ALA A 18 6.52 -7.77 4.11
N ALA A 19 5.75 -7.07 4.96
CA ALA A 19 4.44 -7.52 5.42
C ALA A 19 3.42 -7.61 4.27
N ASN A 20 3.40 -6.62 3.36
CA ASN A 20 2.52 -6.64 2.19
C ASN A 20 2.88 -7.73 1.18
N ALA A 21 4.15 -8.16 1.13
CA ALA A 21 4.56 -9.29 0.29
C ALA A 21 4.08 -10.65 0.84
N VAL A 22 3.91 -10.78 2.17
CA VAL A 22 3.58 -12.06 2.83
C VAL A 22 2.09 -12.26 3.07
N ALA A 23 1.42 -11.31 3.72
CA ALA A 23 0.06 -11.52 4.23
C ALA A 23 -0.87 -10.29 4.04
N GLY A 24 -0.33 -9.16 3.57
CA GLY A 24 -1.06 -7.89 3.52
C GLY A 24 -1.11 -7.18 4.88
N GLY A 25 -1.50 -5.91 4.87
CA GLY A 25 -1.65 -5.09 6.09
C GLY A 25 -0.44 -4.24 6.47
N GLY A 26 0.62 -4.21 5.64
CA GLY A 26 1.79 -3.36 5.85
C GLY A 26 1.45 -1.87 5.92
N THR A 27 0.37 -1.44 5.27
CA THR A 27 -0.16 -0.07 5.32
C THR A 27 -0.36 0.42 6.75
N PHE A 28 -0.72 -0.44 7.71
CA PHE A 28 -0.87 -0.04 9.11
C PHE A 28 0.45 0.45 9.72
N LEU A 29 1.58 -0.15 9.33
CA LEU A 29 2.90 0.26 9.80
C LEU A 29 3.31 1.62 9.23
N THR A 30 3.12 1.84 7.93
CA THR A 30 3.47 3.12 7.28
C THR A 30 2.52 4.24 7.70
N PHE A 31 1.22 3.97 7.77
CA PHE A 31 0.23 4.91 8.29
C PHE A 31 0.49 5.28 9.75
N GLY A 32 0.72 4.28 10.62
CA GLY A 32 1.02 4.50 12.04
C GLY A 32 2.28 5.33 12.23
N ALA A 33 3.35 5.00 11.49
CA ALA A 33 4.60 5.76 11.50
C ALA A 33 4.41 7.22 11.07
N MET A 34 3.68 7.48 9.98
CA MET A 34 3.40 8.84 9.50
C MET A 34 2.54 9.63 10.50
N THR A 35 1.56 8.98 11.12
CA THR A 35 0.71 9.60 12.15
C THR A 35 1.52 9.94 13.41
N LEU A 36 2.45 9.08 13.81
CA LEU A 36 3.38 9.35 14.93
C LEU A 36 4.31 10.53 14.68
N VAL A 37 4.72 10.74 13.43
CA VAL A 37 5.51 11.90 13.01
C VAL A 37 4.65 13.19 12.88
N GLY A 38 3.34 13.07 13.11
CA GLY A 38 2.41 14.21 13.19
C GLY A 38 1.72 14.55 11.87
N LEU A 39 1.74 13.67 10.86
CA LEU A 39 0.95 13.88 9.65
C LEU A 39 -0.55 13.74 9.96
N PRO A 40 -1.41 14.61 9.39
CA PRO A 40 -2.85 14.43 9.46
C PRO A 40 -3.27 13.04 8.94
N PRO A 41 -4.26 12.36 9.55
CA PRO A 41 -4.63 10.98 9.16
C PRO A 41 -4.98 10.83 7.68
N ILE A 42 -5.66 11.81 7.08
CA ILE A 42 -6.02 11.78 5.66
C ILE A 42 -4.75 11.79 4.78
N VAL A 43 -3.80 12.67 5.09
CA VAL A 43 -2.53 12.80 4.35
C VAL A 43 -1.65 11.56 4.58
N ALA A 44 -1.58 11.06 5.81
CA ALA A 44 -0.84 9.84 6.15
C ALA A 44 -1.38 8.62 5.38
N ASN A 45 -2.71 8.45 5.32
CA ASN A 45 -3.33 7.35 4.60
C ASN A 45 -3.07 7.44 3.08
N ALA A 46 -3.31 8.62 2.49
CA ALA A 46 -3.05 8.86 1.08
C ALA A 46 -1.58 8.60 0.71
N THR A 47 -0.65 9.13 1.51
CA THR A 47 0.80 8.95 1.28
C THR A 47 1.20 7.47 1.41
N SER A 48 0.74 6.78 2.45
CA SER A 48 1.05 5.36 2.67
C SER A 48 0.59 4.48 1.50
N SER A 49 -0.55 4.80 0.87
CA SER A 49 -1.06 4.08 -0.31
C SER A 49 -0.18 4.32 -1.54
N VAL A 50 0.27 5.55 -1.77
CA VAL A 50 1.16 5.91 -2.87
C VAL A 50 2.53 5.24 -2.72
N THR A 51 3.08 5.19 -1.50
CA THR A 51 4.38 4.55 -1.24
C THR A 51 4.38 3.05 -1.55
N GLN A 52 3.24 2.37 -1.45
CA GLN A 52 3.12 0.93 -1.70
C GLN A 52 2.99 0.56 -3.18
N LEU A 53 2.61 1.52 -4.03
CA LEU A 53 2.41 1.33 -5.47
C LEU A 53 3.60 0.61 -6.17
N PRO A 54 4.88 1.01 -5.98
CA PRO A 54 6.01 0.27 -6.54
C PRO A 54 6.12 -1.17 -6.01
N GLY A 55 5.75 -1.40 -4.74
CA GLY A 55 5.67 -2.73 -4.16
C GLY A 55 4.62 -3.61 -4.85
N TYR A 56 3.43 -3.06 -5.12
CA TYR A 56 2.41 -3.79 -5.87
C TYR A 56 2.81 -4.09 -7.31
N ILE A 57 3.47 -3.15 -8.00
CA ILE A 57 3.99 -3.38 -9.35
C ILE A 57 5.00 -4.53 -9.35
N THR A 58 5.99 -4.47 -8.46
CA THR A 58 7.05 -5.50 -8.39
C THR A 58 6.51 -6.87 -8.00
N SER A 59 5.57 -6.94 -7.03
CA SER A 59 4.87 -8.19 -6.69
C SER A 59 4.06 -8.74 -7.86
N THR A 60 3.36 -7.88 -8.60
CA THR A 60 2.58 -8.30 -9.77
C THR A 60 3.48 -8.83 -10.88
N LEU A 61 4.63 -8.19 -11.12
CA LEU A 61 5.63 -8.67 -12.08
C LEU A 61 6.21 -10.03 -11.66
N ALA A 62 6.49 -10.23 -10.37
CA ALA A 62 7.02 -11.49 -9.87
C ALA A 62 6.06 -12.67 -10.09
N TYR A 63 4.74 -12.45 -9.93
CA TYR A 63 3.69 -13.45 -10.14
C TYR A 63 3.06 -13.39 -11.53
N TRP A 64 3.69 -12.72 -12.50
CA TRP A 64 3.09 -12.47 -13.82
C TRP A 64 2.71 -13.76 -14.56
N THR A 65 3.55 -14.80 -14.49
CA THR A 65 3.30 -16.08 -15.16
C THR A 65 2.05 -16.77 -14.61
N ASP A 66 1.83 -16.70 -13.29
CA ASP A 66 0.64 -17.27 -12.63
C ASP A 66 -0.62 -16.46 -12.96
N ILE A 67 -0.52 -15.13 -12.90
CA ILE A 67 -1.62 -14.21 -13.23
C ILE A 67 -2.08 -14.42 -14.69
N ARG A 68 -1.16 -14.67 -15.61
CA ARG A 68 -1.47 -14.91 -17.02
C ARG A 68 -2.34 -16.15 -17.23
N TYR A 69 -2.18 -17.18 -16.40
CA TYR A 69 -3.01 -18.39 -16.47
C TYR A 69 -4.48 -18.10 -16.13
N PHE A 70 -4.74 -17.13 -15.26
CA PHE A 70 -6.07 -16.73 -14.80
C PHE A 70 -6.44 -15.27 -15.17
N TRP A 71 -6.00 -14.79 -16.34
CA TRP A 71 -6.07 -13.36 -16.69
C TRP A 71 -7.50 -12.77 -16.68
N ARG A 72 -8.52 -13.55 -17.09
CA ARG A 72 -9.92 -13.10 -17.10
C ARG A 72 -10.44 -12.80 -15.70
N GLY A 73 -10.15 -13.67 -14.74
CA GLY A 73 -10.56 -13.46 -13.36
C GLY A 73 -9.72 -12.37 -12.68
N ALA A 74 -8.43 -12.26 -13.02
CA ALA A 74 -7.59 -11.16 -12.58
C ALA A 74 -8.14 -9.79 -13.05
N LEU A 75 -8.65 -9.69 -14.28
CA LEU A 75 -9.32 -8.47 -14.76
C LEU A 75 -10.61 -8.14 -14.01
N LEU A 76 -11.46 -9.14 -13.74
CA LEU A 76 -12.67 -8.92 -12.95
C LEU A 76 -12.34 -8.44 -11.54
N LEU A 77 -11.35 -9.06 -10.88
CA LEU A 77 -10.86 -8.63 -9.58
C LEU A 77 -10.30 -7.21 -9.64
N CYS A 78 -9.51 -6.89 -10.67
CA CYS A 78 -8.98 -5.54 -10.86
C CYS A 78 -10.10 -4.48 -11.00
N LEU A 79 -11.16 -4.78 -11.75
CA LEU A 79 -12.31 -3.89 -11.89
C LEU A 79 -13.07 -3.70 -10.57
N ILE A 80 -13.34 -4.79 -9.85
CA ILE A 80 -14.02 -4.73 -8.55
C ILE A 80 -13.16 -3.97 -7.54
N SER A 81 -11.84 -4.22 -7.50
CA SER A 81 -10.90 -3.49 -6.66
C SER A 81 -10.84 -2.00 -7.02
N ALA A 82 -10.86 -1.64 -8.30
CA ALA A 82 -10.86 -0.24 -8.73
C ALA A 82 -12.14 0.48 -8.31
N LEU A 83 -13.31 -0.15 -8.50
CA LEU A 83 -14.60 0.40 -8.06
C LEU A 83 -14.67 0.54 -6.54
N GLY A 84 -14.22 -0.47 -5.80
CA GLY A 84 -14.16 -0.44 -4.35
C GLY A 84 -13.21 0.63 -3.82
N ALA A 85 -12.02 0.77 -4.45
CA ALA A 85 -11.05 1.81 -4.08
C ALA A 85 -11.59 3.22 -4.37
N LEU A 86 -12.23 3.43 -5.52
CA LEU A 86 -12.89 4.70 -5.86
C LEU A 86 -13.97 5.04 -4.84
N ALA A 87 -14.91 4.12 -4.60
CA ALA A 87 -15.98 4.33 -3.63
C ALA A 87 -15.45 4.59 -2.22
N GLY A 88 -14.48 3.79 -1.76
CA GLY A 88 -13.85 3.97 -0.46
C GLY A 88 -13.11 5.30 -0.32
N SER A 89 -12.38 5.72 -1.36
CA SER A 89 -11.68 7.01 -1.35
C SER A 89 -12.65 8.20 -1.31
N LEU A 90 -13.79 8.11 -2.00
CA LEU A 90 -14.83 9.14 -1.99
C LEU A 90 -15.55 9.25 -0.64
N ILE A 91 -15.73 8.13 0.06
CA ILE A 91 -16.34 8.11 1.41
C ILE A 91 -15.38 8.71 2.46
N LEU A 92 -14.07 8.51 2.27
CA LEU A 92 -13.04 8.97 3.20
C LEU A 92 -12.72 10.47 3.06
N LEU A 93 -13.08 11.06 1.92
CA LEU A 93 -12.86 12.47 1.57
C LEU A 93 -13.93 13.37 2.21
#